data_AF-A0A4D7CBI4-F1
#
_entry.id   AF-A0A4D7CBI4-F1
#
_cell.length_a   1.000
_cell.length_b   1.000
_cell.length_c   1.000
_cell.angle_alpha   90.00
_cell.angle_beta   90.00
_cell.angle_gamma   90.00
#
_symmetry.space_group_name_H-M   'P 1'
#
loop_
_entity.id
_entity.type
_entity.pdbx_description
1 polymer ?
#
loop_
_entity_poly.entity_id
_entity_poly.type
_entity_poly.pdbx_seq_one_letter_code
_entity_poly.pdbx_strand_id
1 'polypeptide(L)'
;MVRPRVRYAGLRQACVRCGGLGGGAGAQVRAAHGGAAGQGRYWDTEIKRAQELGLPDYPVFTRKVSTDLSYIACAKKMLANRDALHCAFATHNAHTLAAILALAGQDRSHMEFQRLHGMGDLLYAEAQRQIAGMPPVRVYAPVGAHRDLLAYLVRRLLENGANSSFVNRFMDLDTPPASLARDPCTVVRQLGGFATRTSPAQGPVR
;
A
#
# COMPACT_ATOMS: atom_id res chain seq x y z
N MET A 1 -15.59 24.78 -21.28
CA MET A 1 -14.99 23.44 -21.49
C MET A 1 -15.14 22.63 -20.20
N VAL A 2 -16.19 21.82 -20.11
CA VAL A 2 -16.56 21.08 -18.88
C VAL A 2 -15.65 19.87 -18.74
N ARG A 3 -14.77 19.85 -17.73
CA ARG A 3 -13.98 18.66 -17.39
C ARG A 3 -14.89 17.65 -16.68
N PRO A 4 -14.90 16.36 -17.05
CA PRO A 4 -15.75 15.37 -16.39
C PRO A 4 -15.27 15.16 -14.96
N ARG A 5 -16.15 15.44 -13.98
CA ARG A 5 -15.96 15.08 -12.57
C ARG A 5 -16.13 13.56 -12.44
N VAL A 6 -15.03 12.82 -12.39
CA VAL A 6 -15.03 11.44 -11.92
C VAL A 6 -15.35 11.47 -10.41
N ARG A 7 -16.57 11.06 -10.04
CA ARG A 7 -16.97 10.91 -8.63
C ARG A 7 -16.33 9.63 -8.08
N TYR A 8 -15.32 9.77 -7.22
CA TYR A 8 -14.69 8.64 -6.51
C TYR A 8 -15.49 8.31 -5.24
N ALA A 9 -16.70 7.79 -5.41
CA ALA A 9 -17.46 7.15 -4.34
C ALA A 9 -16.97 5.69 -4.19
N GLY A 10 -16.49 5.31 -2.99
CA GLY A 10 -16.21 3.90 -2.67
C GLY A 10 -14.74 3.44 -2.66
N LEU A 11 -13.80 4.21 -2.10
CA LEU A 11 -12.45 3.69 -1.81
C LEU A 11 -12.52 2.69 -0.64
N ARG A 12 -12.71 1.41 -0.97
CA ARG A 12 -12.87 0.32 -0.02
C ARG A 12 -11.58 -0.22 0.61
N GLN A 13 -10.38 0.30 0.30
CA GLN A 13 -9.22 0.15 1.19
C GLN A 13 -7.98 0.95 0.76
N ALA A 14 -7.71 2.03 1.49
CA ALA A 14 -6.43 2.21 2.17
C ALA A 14 -6.79 2.53 3.63
N CYS A 15 -6.23 1.82 4.60
CA CYS A 15 -6.51 2.12 6.01
C CYS A 15 -5.80 3.41 6.37
N VAL A 16 -6.56 4.50 6.45
CA VAL A 16 -6.18 5.77 7.05
C VAL A 16 -6.33 5.57 8.55
N ARG A 17 -5.23 5.28 9.25
CA ARG A 17 -5.25 5.21 10.73
C ARG A 17 -4.74 6.54 11.27
N CYS A 18 -5.63 7.32 11.89
CA CYS A 18 -5.24 8.50 12.68
C CYS A 18 -4.58 8.01 13.97
N GLY A 19 -3.27 8.22 14.11
CA GLY A 19 -2.59 8.06 15.39
C GLY A 19 -2.92 9.27 16.28
N GLY A 20 -3.62 9.05 17.39
CA GLY A 20 -3.78 10.07 18.42
C GLY A 20 -2.48 10.22 19.21
N LEU A 21 -1.81 11.36 19.05
CA LEU A 21 -0.87 11.86 20.04
C LEU A 21 -1.55 13.03 20.71
N GLY A 22 -1.72 12.95 22.04
CA GLY A 22 -2.34 14.00 22.82
C GLY A 22 -1.58 15.32 22.67
N GLY A 23 -2.34 16.42 22.55
CA GLY A 23 -1.85 17.79 22.65
C GLY A 23 -1.32 18.39 21.35
N GLY A 24 -2.17 19.15 20.65
CA GLY A 24 -1.76 20.37 19.93
C GLY A 24 -1.08 20.27 18.55
N ALA A 25 -0.81 19.08 17.99
CA ALA A 25 -0.21 18.96 16.65
C ALA A 25 -1.01 17.98 15.76
N GLY A 26 -1.14 18.32 14.46
CA GLY A 26 -2.06 17.69 13.50
C GLY A 26 -2.10 16.15 13.49
N ALA A 27 -3.21 15.59 13.01
CA ALA A 27 -3.46 14.15 13.04
C ALA A 27 -2.46 13.40 12.15
N GLN A 28 -1.75 12.41 12.70
CA GLN A 28 -0.88 11.57 11.89
C GLN A 28 -1.74 10.50 11.19
N VAL A 29 -1.85 10.56 9.87
CA VAL A 29 -2.51 9.53 9.08
C VAL A 29 -1.47 8.69 8.38
N ARG A 30 -1.56 7.38 8.60
CA ARG A 30 -0.71 6.38 7.92
C ARG A 30 -1.50 5.74 6.81
N ALA A 31 -0.92 5.66 5.61
CA ALA A 31 -1.36 4.76 4.56
C ALA A 31 -0.29 3.68 4.36
N ALA A 32 -0.73 2.43 4.25
CA ALA A 32 0.12 1.27 3.99
C ALA A 32 -0.13 0.62 2.63
N HIS A 33 0.91 0.55 1.81
CA HIS A 33 0.96 -0.26 0.60
C HIS A 33 1.53 -1.64 0.98
N GLY A 34 1.17 -2.69 0.22
CA GLY A 34 1.53 -4.09 0.47
C GLY A 34 2.82 -4.26 1.28
N GLY A 35 2.65 -4.77 2.51
CA GLY A 35 3.70 -5.25 3.41
C GLY A 35 3.97 -4.47 4.70
N ALA A 36 3.82 -3.15 4.72
CA ALA A 36 4.16 -2.34 5.89
C ALA A 36 2.92 -1.70 6.55
N ALA A 37 2.50 -2.27 7.70
CA ALA A 37 1.50 -1.80 8.67
C ALA A 37 0.01 -1.77 8.25
N GLY A 38 -0.73 -2.85 8.52
CA GLY A 38 -2.19 -2.79 8.69
C GLY A 38 -2.97 -3.83 7.90
N GLN A 39 -3.33 -3.54 6.65
CA GLN A 39 -4.33 -4.33 5.90
C GLN A 39 -3.71 -5.35 4.94
N GLY A 40 -2.54 -5.07 4.34
CA GLY A 40 -1.94 -5.95 3.34
C GLY A 40 -1.35 -7.26 3.87
N ARG A 41 -1.22 -7.42 5.20
CA ARG A 41 -0.67 -8.63 5.85
C ARG A 41 -1.71 -9.71 6.14
N TYR A 42 -2.98 -9.35 6.07
CA TYR A 42 -4.09 -10.24 6.41
C TYR A 42 -4.94 -10.55 5.19
N TRP A 43 -4.44 -10.28 3.97
CA TRP A 43 -5.23 -10.48 2.76
C TRP A 43 -5.76 -11.92 2.66
N ASP A 44 -4.88 -12.92 2.80
CA ASP A 44 -5.28 -14.33 2.79
C ASP A 44 -6.29 -14.67 3.91
N THR A 45 -6.09 -14.08 5.10
CA THR A 45 -6.99 -14.25 6.24
C THR A 45 -8.38 -13.64 5.97
N GLU A 46 -8.44 -12.44 5.39
CA GLU A 46 -9.69 -11.75 5.08
C GLU A 46 -10.45 -12.43 3.94
N ILE A 47 -9.73 -12.94 2.93
CA ILE A 47 -10.33 -13.75 1.87
C ILE A 47 -10.91 -15.04 2.46
N LYS A 48 -10.13 -15.78 3.24
CA LYS A 48 -10.57 -17.03 3.89
C LYS A 48 -11.76 -16.79 4.80
N ARG A 49 -11.70 -15.75 5.66
CA ARG A 49 -12.77 -15.40 6.59
C ARG A 49 -14.07 -15.05 5.86
N ALA A 50 -13.99 -14.27 4.77
CA ALA A 50 -15.17 -13.93 3.98
C ALA A 50 -15.82 -15.17 3.33
N GLN A 51 -15.00 -16.14 2.91
CA GLN A 51 -15.47 -17.42 2.37
C GLN A 51 -16.12 -18.30 3.45
N GLU A 52 -15.46 -18.47 4.60
CA GLU A 52 -15.98 -19.25 5.73
C GLU A 52 -17.30 -18.71 6.26
N LEU A 53 -17.46 -17.39 6.26
CA LEU A 53 -18.69 -16.71 6.69
C LEU A 53 -19.76 -16.62 5.59
N GLY A 54 -19.47 -17.09 4.37
CA GLY A 54 -20.41 -17.01 3.24
C GLY A 54 -20.83 -15.57 2.90
N LEU A 55 -19.95 -14.59 3.11
CA LEU A 55 -20.29 -13.19 2.86
C LEU A 55 -20.55 -12.95 1.37
N PRO A 56 -21.49 -12.05 1.03
CA PRO A 56 -21.81 -11.75 -0.37
C PRO A 56 -20.63 -11.13 -1.13
N ASP A 57 -19.70 -10.50 -0.42
CA ASP A 57 -18.55 -9.81 -0.99
C ASP A 57 -17.32 -9.89 -0.07
N TYR A 58 -16.15 -9.68 -0.68
CA TYR A 58 -14.89 -9.55 0.04
C TYR A 58 -14.69 -8.14 0.61
N PRO A 59 -14.20 -7.99 1.87
CA PRO A 59 -13.91 -6.69 2.45
C PRO A 59 -12.59 -6.07 1.91
N VAL A 60 -11.85 -6.82 1.09
CA VAL A 60 -10.57 -6.45 0.48
C VAL A 60 -10.66 -6.57 -1.04
N PHE A 61 -9.84 -5.81 -1.79
CA PHE A 61 -9.72 -6.03 -3.23
C PHE A 61 -9.10 -7.39 -3.53
N THR A 62 -9.61 -8.08 -4.55
CA THR A 62 -9.12 -9.43 -4.92
C THR A 62 -7.96 -9.40 -5.92
N ARG A 63 -7.63 -8.23 -6.46
CA ARG A 63 -6.48 -8.02 -7.35
C ARG A 63 -5.49 -7.04 -6.73
N LYS A 64 -4.20 -7.39 -6.70
CA LYS A 64 -3.13 -6.53 -6.17
C LYS A 64 -3.12 -5.14 -6.83
N VAL A 65 -3.28 -5.07 -8.15
CA VAL A 65 -3.29 -3.79 -8.88
C VAL A 65 -4.46 -2.87 -8.50
N SER A 66 -5.58 -3.44 -8.05
CA SER A 66 -6.71 -2.67 -7.51
C SER A 66 -6.36 -2.05 -6.16
N THR A 67 -5.66 -2.78 -5.30
CA THR A 67 -5.09 -2.25 -4.05
C THR A 67 -4.08 -1.14 -4.33
N ASP A 68 -3.22 -1.31 -5.33
CA ASP A 68 -2.22 -0.28 -5.69
C ASP A 68 -2.89 1.03 -6.10
N LEU A 69 -3.90 0.95 -6.96
CA LEU A 69 -4.63 2.12 -7.42
C LEU A 69 -5.40 2.80 -6.26
N SER A 70 -6.02 2.00 -5.39
CA SER A 70 -6.70 2.50 -4.19
C SER A 70 -5.73 3.23 -3.26
N TYR A 71 -4.53 2.67 -3.07
CA TYR A 71 -3.48 3.28 -2.26
C TYR A 71 -3.07 4.67 -2.78
N ILE A 72 -2.79 4.78 -4.09
CA ILE A 72 -2.43 6.06 -4.72
C ILE A 72 -3.59 7.06 -4.63
N ALA A 73 -4.83 6.61 -4.80
CA ALA A 73 -6.02 7.46 -4.66
C ALA A 73 -6.19 8.00 -3.24
N CYS A 74 -5.94 7.18 -2.22
CA CYS A 74 -5.94 7.61 -0.82
C CYS A 74 -4.78 8.56 -0.51
N ALA A 75 -3.58 8.29 -1.03
CA ALA A 75 -2.43 9.17 -0.86
C ALA A 75 -2.70 10.57 -1.43
N LYS A 76 -3.34 10.65 -2.61
CA LYS A 76 -3.79 11.92 -3.19
C LYS A 76 -4.74 12.68 -2.25
N LYS A 77 -5.69 11.97 -1.62
CA LYS A 77 -6.62 12.59 -0.65
C LYS A 77 -5.89 13.07 0.60
N MET A 78 -4.95 12.30 1.12
CA MET A 78 -4.15 12.69 2.29
C MET A 78 -3.32 13.94 2.01
N LEU A 79 -2.60 13.98 0.89
CA LEU A 79 -1.79 15.13 0.48
C LEU A 79 -2.63 16.40 0.31
N ALA A 80 -3.88 16.28 -0.16
CA ALA A 80 -4.81 17.40 -0.29
C ALA A 80 -5.32 17.96 1.06
N ASN A 81 -5.09 17.26 2.18
CA ASN A 81 -5.53 17.64 3.52
C ASN A 81 -4.33 17.71 4.50
N ARG A 82 -3.14 18.06 3.99
CA ARG A 82 -1.89 18.15 4.76
C ARG A 82 -1.85 19.28 5.80
N ASP A 83 -2.78 20.22 5.70
CA ASP A 83 -3.03 21.25 6.70
C ASP A 83 -3.55 20.65 8.01
N ALA A 84 -4.29 19.55 7.92
CA ALA A 84 -4.77 18.79 9.08
C ALA A 84 -3.97 17.50 9.35
N LEU A 85 -3.26 16.99 8.34
CA LEU A 85 -2.65 15.67 8.36
C LEU A 85 -1.12 15.69 8.20
N HIS A 86 -0.42 15.00 9.09
CA HIS A 86 0.92 14.53 8.77
C HIS A 86 0.84 13.21 7.99
N CYS A 87 1.25 13.24 6.73
CA CYS A 87 1.07 12.15 5.78
C CYS A 87 2.24 11.15 5.85
N ALA A 88 1.99 9.95 6.39
CA ALA A 88 3.00 8.90 6.46
C ALA A 88 2.69 7.76 5.47
N PHE A 89 3.58 7.53 4.52
CA PHE A 89 3.40 6.58 3.42
C PHE A 89 4.34 5.37 3.54
N ALA A 90 3.80 4.20 3.89
CA ALA A 90 4.57 2.98 4.01
C ALA A 90 4.58 2.18 2.69
N THR A 91 5.74 2.01 2.06
CA THR A 91 5.87 1.27 0.79
C THR A 91 7.28 0.76 0.55
N HIS A 92 7.40 -0.39 -0.12
CA HIS A 92 8.66 -0.87 -0.73
C HIS A 92 8.57 -0.97 -2.25
N ASN A 93 7.49 -0.45 -2.83
CA ASN A 93 7.25 -0.43 -4.26
C ASN A 93 7.75 0.89 -4.84
N ALA A 94 8.73 0.82 -5.75
CA ALA A 94 9.34 1.98 -6.40
C ALA A 94 8.32 2.82 -7.18
N HIS A 95 7.40 2.19 -7.90
CA HIS A 95 6.35 2.90 -8.64
C HIS A 95 5.47 3.71 -7.68
N THR A 96 5.05 3.11 -6.57
CA THR A 96 4.21 3.77 -5.56
C THR A 96 4.94 4.96 -4.91
N LEU A 97 6.23 4.82 -4.60
CA LEU A 97 7.07 5.90 -4.10
C LEU A 97 7.11 7.05 -5.12
N ALA A 98 7.43 6.76 -6.38
CA ALA A 98 7.48 7.74 -7.45
C ALA A 98 6.13 8.44 -7.70
N ALA A 99 5.03 7.67 -7.68
CA ALA A 99 3.69 8.21 -7.84
C ALA A 99 3.31 9.18 -6.72
N ILE A 100 3.64 8.88 -5.46
CA ILE A 100 3.40 9.78 -4.33
C ILE A 100 4.22 11.06 -4.47
N LEU A 101 5.50 10.96 -4.83
CA LEU A 101 6.35 12.13 -5.05
C LEU A 101 5.81 13.01 -6.17
N ALA A 102 5.34 12.41 -7.26
CA ALA A 102 4.71 13.13 -8.37
C ALA A 102 3.41 13.84 -7.93
N LEU A 103 2.62 13.21 -7.06
CA LEU A 103 1.40 13.82 -6.50
C LEU A 103 1.69 14.96 -5.52
N ALA A 104 2.75 14.85 -4.72
CA ALA A 104 3.18 15.90 -3.80
C ALA A 104 3.79 17.10 -4.54
N GLY A 105 4.40 16.86 -5.70
CA GLY A 105 5.07 17.89 -6.49
C GLY A 105 6.26 18.48 -5.74
N GLN A 106 6.34 19.82 -5.73
CA GLN A 106 7.42 20.55 -5.05
C GLN A 106 7.19 20.67 -3.55
N ASP A 107 5.94 20.65 -3.11
CA ASP A 107 5.63 20.83 -1.70
C ASP A 107 5.48 19.47 -1.01
N ARG A 108 6.60 19.08 -0.44
CA ARG A 108 6.80 17.84 0.29
C ARG A 108 6.83 18.07 1.81
N SER A 109 6.25 19.17 2.27
CA SER A 109 6.06 19.43 3.70
C SER A 109 5.04 18.45 4.29
N HIS A 110 5.13 18.23 5.61
CA HIS A 110 4.19 17.39 6.37
C HIS A 110 3.99 15.98 5.80
N MET A 111 5.02 15.41 5.18
CA MET A 111 5.00 14.01 4.75
C MET A 111 6.29 13.27 5.10
N GLU A 112 6.16 11.97 5.30
CA GLU A 112 7.27 11.03 5.46
C GLU A 112 6.99 9.74 4.69
N PHE A 113 8.05 9.04 4.31
CA PHE A 113 7.96 7.65 3.90
C PHE A 113 8.26 6.73 5.07
N GLN A 114 7.74 5.50 5.03
CA GLN A 114 8.01 4.48 6.03
C GLN A 114 8.44 3.17 5.38
N ARG A 115 9.43 2.52 5.99
CA ARG A 115 9.91 1.20 5.58
C ARG A 115 10.11 0.30 6.78
N LEU A 116 10.10 -1.00 6.55
CA LEU A 116 10.53 -1.99 7.54
C LEU A 116 12.05 -2.12 7.53
N HIS A 117 12.65 -2.35 8.69
CA HIS A 117 14.05 -2.72 8.79
C HIS A 117 14.31 -4.03 8.02
N GLY A 118 15.40 -4.08 7.25
CA GLY A 118 15.73 -5.20 6.36
C GLY A 118 14.96 -5.25 5.03
N MET A 119 14.14 -4.24 4.74
CA MET A 119 13.41 -4.13 3.47
C MET A 119 13.44 -2.71 2.92
N GLY A 120 13.69 -2.59 1.62
CA GLY A 120 13.68 -1.32 0.90
C GLY A 120 14.90 -0.44 1.18
N ASP A 121 15.95 -0.95 1.84
CA ASP A 121 17.20 -0.22 2.06
C ASP A 121 17.79 0.32 0.75
N LEU A 122 17.93 -0.53 -0.27
CA LEU A 122 18.45 -0.13 -1.58
C LEU A 122 17.53 0.88 -2.28
N LEU A 123 16.22 0.66 -2.25
CA LEU A 123 15.24 1.56 -2.87
C LEU A 123 15.35 2.98 -2.29
N TYR A 124 15.35 3.08 -0.96
CA TYR A 124 15.37 4.39 -0.30
C TYR A 124 16.76 5.04 -0.33
N ALA A 125 17.84 4.26 -0.30
CA ALA A 125 19.19 4.79 -0.51
C ALA A 125 19.32 5.42 -1.91
N GLU A 126 18.84 4.72 -2.94
CA GLU A 126 18.93 5.22 -4.31
C GLU A 126 17.99 6.40 -4.55
N ALA A 127 16.77 6.38 -3.97
CA ALA A 127 15.86 7.50 -3.99
C ALA A 127 16.48 8.75 -3.33
N GLN A 128 17.13 8.60 -2.17
CA GLN A 128 17.80 9.69 -1.47
C GLN A 128 18.95 10.30 -2.30
N ARG A 129 19.66 9.46 -3.06
CA ARG A 129 20.77 9.88 -3.92
C ARG A 129 20.30 10.65 -5.16
N GLN A 130 19.21 10.21 -5.79
CA GLN A 130 18.75 10.76 -7.07
C GLN A 130 17.74 11.89 -6.92
N ILE A 131 16.95 11.92 -5.84
CA ILE A 131 15.80 12.82 -5.73
C ILE A 131 16.13 13.94 -4.75
N ALA A 132 16.38 15.13 -5.29
CA ALA A 132 16.53 16.33 -4.49
C ALA A 132 15.27 16.59 -3.66
N GLY A 133 15.45 16.93 -2.38
CA GLY A 133 14.34 17.15 -1.45
C GLY A 133 13.51 15.90 -1.15
N MET A 134 14.15 14.71 -1.11
CA MET A 134 13.49 13.48 -0.68
C MET A 134 12.93 13.63 0.75
N PRO A 135 11.64 13.31 0.99
CA PRO A 135 11.07 13.34 2.34
C PRO A 135 11.77 12.38 3.30
N PRO A 136 11.71 12.64 4.62
CA PRO A 136 12.31 11.75 5.61
C PRO A 136 11.72 10.34 5.52
N VAL A 137 12.56 9.34 5.77
CA VAL A 137 12.19 7.92 5.76
C VAL A 137 12.28 7.36 7.17
N ARG A 138 11.15 7.01 7.77
CA ARG A 138 11.09 6.35 9.08
C ARG A 138 11.25 4.84 8.92
N VAL A 139 12.19 4.26 9.68
CA VAL A 139 12.41 2.82 9.71
C VAL A 139 11.68 2.20 10.89
N TYR A 140 10.82 1.22 10.63
CA TYR A 140 10.22 0.39 11.66
C TYR A 140 11.11 -0.82 11.92
N ALA A 141 11.78 -0.81 13.06
CA ALA A 141 12.65 -1.88 13.52
C ALA A 141 11.93 -2.70 14.61
N PRO A 142 11.64 -4.00 14.39
CA PRO A 142 11.12 -4.87 15.43
C PRO A 142 12.21 -5.13 16.49
N VAL A 143 11.88 -4.92 17.76
CA VAL A 143 12.80 -5.16 18.89
C VAL A 143 12.10 -6.12 19.86
N GLY A 144 12.75 -7.23 20.19
CA GLY A 144 12.18 -8.26 21.07
C GLY A 144 13.11 -9.47 21.26
N ALA A 145 12.75 -10.38 22.15
CA ALA A 145 13.50 -11.62 22.37
C ALA A 145 13.25 -12.63 21.22
N HIS A 146 14.20 -13.55 21.00
CA HIS A 146 14.16 -14.52 19.89
C HIS A 146 12.84 -15.30 19.78
N ARG A 147 12.26 -15.71 20.91
CA ARG A 147 10.98 -16.43 20.97
C ARG A 147 9.79 -15.64 20.40
N ASP A 148 9.79 -14.32 20.60
CA ASP A 148 8.71 -13.44 20.14
C ASP A 148 8.91 -13.02 18.68
N LEU A 149 10.15 -13.13 18.19
CA LEU A 149 10.53 -12.82 16.81
C LEU A 149 10.23 -13.94 15.83
N LEU A 150 10.05 -15.19 16.27
CA LEU A 150 9.79 -16.32 15.35
C LEU A 150 8.47 -16.13 14.58
N ALA A 151 7.39 -15.74 15.26
CA ALA A 151 6.11 -15.45 14.61
C ALA A 151 6.20 -14.24 13.67
N TYR A 152 7.01 -13.24 14.02
CA TYR A 152 7.28 -12.09 13.15
C TYR A 152 8.08 -12.50 11.90
N LEU A 153 9.10 -13.35 12.07
CA LEU A 153 9.95 -13.87 11.01
C LEU A 153 9.14 -14.68 9.99
N VAL A 154 8.29 -15.62 10.44
CA VAL A 154 7.41 -16.40 9.54
C VAL A 154 6.54 -15.48 8.70
N ARG A 155 5.95 -14.43 9.30
CA ARG A 155 5.17 -13.44 8.54
C ARG A 155 6.01 -12.65 7.54
N ARG A 156 7.29 -12.38 7.83
CA ARG A 156 8.20 -11.71 6.87
C ARG A 156 8.58 -12.64 5.73
N LEU A 157 8.82 -13.92 5.99
CA LEU A 157 9.14 -14.92 4.97
C LEU A 157 7.99 -15.11 3.98
N LEU A 158 6.75 -15.24 4.45
CA LEU A 158 5.58 -15.39 3.58
C LEU A 158 5.33 -14.16 2.71
N GLU A 159 5.55 -12.96 3.26
CA GLU A 159 5.35 -11.70 2.53
C GLU A 159 6.43 -11.47 1.45
N ASN A 160 7.67 -11.86 1.74
CA ASN A 160 8.78 -11.78 0.78
C ASN A 160 8.70 -12.87 -0.29
N GLY A 161 8.19 -14.05 0.04
CA GLY A 161 8.06 -15.18 -0.90
C GLY A 161 6.84 -15.10 -1.83
N ALA A 162 5.94 -14.14 -1.66
CA ALA A 162 4.81 -13.98 -2.55
C ALA A 162 5.26 -13.48 -3.94
N ASN A 163 4.96 -14.24 -5.00
CA ASN A 163 5.32 -13.92 -6.39
C ASN A 163 4.85 -12.55 -6.87
N SER A 164 3.77 -12.03 -6.28
CA SER A 164 3.22 -10.70 -6.56
C SER A 164 3.93 -9.55 -5.81
N SER A 165 4.87 -9.85 -4.92
CA SER A 165 5.65 -8.86 -4.18
C SER A 165 6.63 -8.17 -5.12
N PHE A 166 6.68 -6.84 -5.05
CA PHE A 166 7.65 -6.05 -5.82
C PHE A 166 9.09 -6.46 -5.50
N VAL A 167 9.38 -6.77 -4.22
CA VAL A 167 10.71 -7.18 -3.78
C VAL A 167 11.12 -8.50 -4.44
N ASN A 168 10.20 -9.47 -4.56
CA ASN A 168 10.48 -10.74 -5.21
C ASN A 168 10.77 -10.56 -6.71
N ARG A 169 9.96 -9.75 -7.41
CA ARG A 169 10.17 -9.49 -8.84
C ARG A 169 11.33 -8.55 -9.16
N PHE A 170 11.77 -7.74 -8.20
CA PHE A 170 12.94 -6.88 -8.34
C PHE A 170 14.25 -7.69 -8.29
N MET A 171 14.27 -8.81 -7.57
CA MET A 171 15.43 -9.70 -7.48
C MET A 171 15.54 -10.65 -8.69
N ASP A 172 14.52 -10.70 -9.54
CA ASP A 172 14.49 -11.49 -10.76
C ASP A 172 15.09 -10.69 -11.93
N LEU A 173 16.28 -11.09 -12.40
CA LEU A 173 17.01 -10.44 -13.48
C LEU A 173 16.30 -10.53 -14.84
N ASP A 174 15.41 -11.51 -15.02
CA ASP A 174 14.67 -11.69 -16.27
C ASP A 174 13.42 -10.79 -16.33
N THR A 175 13.03 -10.16 -15.22
CA THR A 175 11.88 -9.25 -15.18
C THR A 175 12.28 -7.85 -15.71
N PRO A 176 11.70 -7.37 -16.85
CA PRO A 176 12.05 -6.06 -17.38
C PRO A 176 11.62 -4.92 -16.43
N PRO A 177 12.45 -3.89 -16.20
CA PRO A 177 12.11 -2.77 -15.32
C PRO A 177 10.79 -2.07 -15.67
N ALA A 178 10.52 -1.91 -16.98
CA ALA A 178 9.28 -1.31 -17.47
C ALA A 178 8.03 -2.10 -17.05
N SER A 179 8.14 -3.41 -16.85
CA SER A 179 7.04 -4.27 -16.41
C SER A 179 6.72 -4.09 -14.91
N LEU A 180 7.73 -3.73 -14.11
CA LEU A 180 7.59 -3.43 -12.68
C LEU A 180 7.00 -2.04 -12.42
N ALA A 181 7.26 -1.11 -13.34
CA ALA A 181 6.83 0.29 -13.25
C ALA A 181 5.52 0.58 -13.99
N ARG A 182 4.70 -0.44 -14.30
CA ARG A 182 3.42 -0.24 -14.99
C ARG A 182 2.45 0.57 -14.14
N ASP A 183 1.83 1.58 -14.76
CA ASP A 183 0.79 2.38 -14.12
C ASP A 183 -0.45 1.51 -13.76
N PRO A 184 -0.81 1.41 -12.47
CA PRO A 184 -1.93 0.60 -12.02
C PRO A 184 -3.26 1.11 -12.56
N CYS A 185 -3.40 2.40 -12.88
CA CYS A 185 -4.62 2.94 -13.48
C CYS A 185 -4.86 2.36 -14.87
N THR A 186 -3.82 2.35 -15.71
CA THR A 186 -3.83 1.74 -17.04
C THR A 186 -4.17 0.24 -16.97
N VAL A 187 -3.54 -0.50 -16.06
CA VAL A 187 -3.81 -1.93 -15.89
C VAL A 187 -5.25 -2.19 -15.43
N VAL A 188 -5.77 -1.44 -14.45
CA VAL A 188 -7.15 -1.58 -13.98
C VAL A 188 -8.15 -1.29 -15.09
N ARG A 189 -7.89 -0.28 -15.94
CA ARG A 189 -8.74 0.03 -17.12
C ARG A 189 -8.75 -1.12 -18.12
N GLN A 190 -7.59 -1.69 -18.45
CA GLN A 190 -7.47 -2.84 -19.35
C GLN A 190 -8.24 -4.07 -18.83
N LEU A 191 -8.31 -4.23 -17.50
CA LEU A 191 -9.01 -5.33 -16.84
C LEU A 191 -10.51 -5.09 -16.63
N GLY A 192 -11.07 -3.99 -17.17
CA GLY A 192 -12.49 -3.65 -17.08
C GLY A 192 -12.94 -3.06 -15.74
N GLY A 193 -12.03 -2.52 -14.93
CA GLY A 193 -12.34 -1.86 -13.65
C GLY A 193 -11.79 -2.57 -12.41
N PHE A 194 -12.16 -2.05 -11.22
CA PHE A 194 -11.77 -2.64 -9.94
C PHE A 194 -12.38 -4.03 -9.80
N ALA A 195 -11.57 -5.01 -9.38
CA ALA A 195 -12.11 -6.31 -9.04
C ALA A 195 -12.57 -6.33 -7.59
N THR A 196 -13.89 -6.32 -7.42
CA THR A 196 -14.60 -6.94 -6.30
C THR A 196 -15.72 -7.73 -6.94
N ARG A 197 -15.41 -8.89 -7.51
CA ARG A 197 -16.47 -9.81 -7.92
C ARG A 197 -16.75 -10.72 -6.73
N THR A 198 -17.98 -10.61 -6.26
CA THR A 198 -18.78 -11.55 -5.47
C THR A 198 -18.03 -12.81 -5.10
N SER A 199 -17.99 -13.12 -3.81
CA SER A 199 -17.71 -14.49 -3.37
C SER A 199 -18.61 -15.41 -4.20
N PRO A 200 -18.12 -16.53 -4.78
CA PRO A 200 -19.03 -17.51 -5.33
C PRO A 200 -19.84 -17.97 -4.12
N ALA A 201 -21.05 -17.43 -3.98
CA ALA A 201 -22.04 -17.99 -3.08
C ALA A 201 -22.09 -19.45 -3.49
N GLN A 202 -21.56 -20.33 -2.64
CA GLN A 202 -21.71 -21.75 -2.85
C GLN A 202 -23.22 -21.95 -2.99
N GLY A 203 -23.66 -22.41 -4.16
CA GLY A 203 -25.04 -22.84 -4.33
C GLY A 203 -25.40 -23.78 -3.19
N PRO A 204 -26.69 -23.88 -2.81
CA PRO A 204 -27.11 -24.58 -1.61
C PRO A 204 -26.42 -25.95 -1.55
N VAL A 205 -25.67 -26.18 -0.47
CA VAL A 205 -25.11 -27.49 -0.16
C VAL A 205 -26.31 -28.43 -0.08
N ARG A 206 -26.43 -29.30 -1.09
CA ARG A 206 -27.43 -30.38 -1.13
C ARG A 206 -27.05 -31.46 -0.13
#